data_AF-A0A485KE20-F1
#
_entry.id   AF-A0A485KE20-F1
#
_cell.length_a   1.000
_cell.length_b   1.000
_cell.length_c   1.000
_cell.angle_alpha   90.00
_cell.angle_beta   90.00
_cell.angle_gamma   90.00
#
_symmetry.space_group_name_H-M   'P 1'
#
loop_
_entity.id
_entity.type
_entity.pdbx_description
1 polymer ?
#
loop_
_entity_poly.entity_id
_entity_poly.type
_entity_poly.pdbx_seq_one_letter_code
_entity_poly.pdbx_strand_id
1 'polypeptide(L)'
;MASAQVSTPRVAAALTVLAGNDLLSLICMYQSGIPNDMCPLNAVQDYSCTSNNVDTLDAAVGGWIESHGTPRLPLLFTVLPKTRRLVAEYAACRGRVDVLAFLHTNNDLPACSQRLLEVAVLEGENMAAVEFLSQVGYRLSVTQTAFRASSRRQWPVLGCLLRCFPAELWSSLVADVARRGCLEGLQSLLAAWPPTPDMRSHVRQVCLEQSLDHVKVSRWLAQQLQGDDDVIFNTFVRHPKHITLLEYVAKEFILADQRMTTLVQRFPHDTVRSVFDLLFKPDTPTRIHAEKQCLMQATNQVSMTKQTYSIVRWLVFSSLDVSDVIQIIRTSPRGKNTMACAIRQMDLDMTRFLHDQGVPVNPRLVEIELLDKVNHIELALMLTVDECANPQQISFRGKTQAWVEWLVDQLGGSVAVMGHLLTRMACSNSLPTIFPKVYTRWMAQVNDANEKSRVQMACVQGGHAKAVDCVVRLADVSLDLQQLLFHAVEFNSLGLAQRIHKGATKGMTQEEKRHIADEMHLVATAAGRIKVLQWLAEEEQEYESTRDVASVDLYELNSLLDQNYDDLDNLSN
;
A
#
# COMPACT_ATOMS: atom_id res chain seq x y z
N MET A 1 -50.95 -90.95 -8.16
CA MET A 1 -50.30 -90.97 -6.83
C MET A 1 -50.95 -89.90 -5.98
N ALA A 2 -51.92 -90.29 -5.16
CA ALA A 2 -52.71 -89.40 -4.32
C ALA A 2 -52.03 -89.28 -2.94
N SER A 3 -51.51 -88.10 -2.60
CA SER A 3 -51.07 -87.81 -1.23
C SER A 3 -52.28 -87.37 -0.41
N ALA A 4 -52.78 -88.28 0.43
CA ALA A 4 -53.82 -88.00 1.40
C ALA A 4 -53.29 -87.02 2.47
N GLN A 5 -53.70 -85.75 2.37
CA GLN A 5 -53.61 -84.80 3.48
C GLN A 5 -54.69 -85.16 4.51
N VAL A 6 -54.35 -86.03 5.47
CA VAL A 6 -55.10 -86.13 6.72
C VAL A 6 -54.67 -84.93 7.57
N SER A 7 -55.33 -83.79 7.37
CA SER A 7 -55.22 -82.69 8.33
C SER A 7 -55.80 -83.17 9.65
N THR A 8 -54.93 -83.56 10.58
CA THR A 8 -55.37 -83.98 11.91
C THR A 8 -56.23 -82.87 12.53
N PRO A 9 -57.30 -83.20 13.26
CA PRO A 9 -58.23 -82.21 13.83
C PRO A 9 -57.54 -81.14 14.70
N ARG A 10 -56.34 -81.45 15.21
CA ARG A 10 -55.46 -80.49 15.89
C ARG A 10 -54.93 -79.37 14.99
N VAL A 11 -54.59 -79.66 13.73
CA VAL A 11 -54.14 -78.65 12.77
C VAL A 11 -55.29 -77.74 12.36
N ALA A 12 -56.49 -78.29 12.17
CA ALA A 12 -57.69 -77.50 11.89
C ALA A 12 -58.04 -76.57 13.06
N ALA A 13 -58.04 -77.07 14.30
CA ALA A 13 -58.29 -76.25 15.49
C ALA A 13 -57.22 -75.16 15.69
N ALA A 14 -55.94 -75.48 15.48
CA ALA A 14 -54.85 -74.50 15.56
C ALA A 14 -54.98 -73.42 14.48
N LEU A 15 -55.32 -73.78 13.24
CA LEU A 15 -55.56 -72.82 12.16
C LEU A 15 -56.77 -71.91 12.44
N THR A 16 -57.86 -72.45 13.01
CA THR A 16 -59.03 -71.64 13.41
C THR A 16 -58.66 -70.63 14.50
N VAL A 17 -57.82 -71.01 15.47
CA VAL A 17 -57.35 -70.11 16.54
C VAL A 17 -56.36 -69.08 15.99
N LEU A 18 -55.43 -69.48 15.12
CA LEU A 18 -54.45 -68.58 14.49
C LEU A 18 -55.08 -67.61 13.49
N ALA A 19 -56.16 -68.00 12.82
CA ALA A 19 -56.95 -67.14 11.95
C ALA A 19 -58.02 -66.33 12.70
N GLY A 20 -58.20 -66.56 14.00
CA GLY A 20 -59.16 -65.85 14.84
C GLY A 20 -58.73 -64.40 15.04
N ASN A 21 -59.67 -63.46 14.81
CA ASN A 21 -59.43 -62.02 14.96
C ASN A 21 -58.92 -61.63 16.36
N ASP A 22 -59.27 -62.39 17.39
CA ASP A 22 -58.86 -62.13 18.77
C ASP A 22 -57.37 -62.40 19.00
N LEU A 23 -56.86 -63.55 18.55
CA LEU A 23 -55.44 -63.89 18.68
C LEU A 23 -54.60 -63.01 17.75
N LEU A 24 -55.07 -62.73 16.54
CA LEU A 24 -54.37 -61.84 15.62
C LEU A 24 -54.30 -60.41 16.19
N SER A 25 -55.37 -59.91 16.83
CA SER A 25 -55.38 -58.63 17.52
C SER A 25 -54.40 -58.62 18.71
N LEU A 26 -54.35 -59.70 19.50
CA LEU A 26 -53.39 -59.83 20.60
C LEU A 26 -51.94 -59.87 20.12
N ILE A 27 -51.67 -60.57 19.01
CA ILE A 27 -50.34 -60.61 18.37
C ILE A 27 -49.96 -59.22 17.86
N CYS A 28 -50.84 -58.55 17.11
CA CYS A 28 -50.59 -57.20 16.60
C CYS A 28 -50.48 -56.15 17.72
N MET A 29 -51.09 -56.39 18.88
CA MET A 29 -50.95 -55.53 20.07
C MET A 29 -49.60 -55.72 20.76
N TYR A 30 -49.06 -56.94 20.77
CA TYR A 30 -47.77 -57.25 21.42
C TYR A 30 -46.55 -57.14 20.50
N GLN A 31 -46.73 -57.33 19.18
CA GLN A 31 -45.68 -57.23 18.18
C GLN A 31 -45.98 -56.04 17.26
N SER A 32 -45.10 -55.04 17.28
CA SER A 32 -45.11 -53.94 16.33
C SER A 32 -44.70 -54.44 14.94
N GLY A 33 -45.63 -55.09 14.25
CA GLY A 33 -45.49 -55.55 12.88
C GLY A 33 -45.62 -54.40 11.88
N ILE A 34 -44.99 -54.56 10.72
CA ILE A 34 -45.18 -53.67 9.57
C ILE A 34 -46.13 -54.39 8.59
N PRO A 35 -47.24 -53.77 8.17
CA PRO A 35 -48.09 -54.33 7.12
C PRO A 35 -47.27 -54.68 5.88
N ASN A 36 -47.54 -55.82 5.25
CA ASN A 36 -46.72 -56.34 4.16
C ASN A 36 -46.64 -55.35 2.97
N ASP A 37 -47.70 -54.58 2.73
CA ASP A 37 -47.74 -53.50 1.74
C ASP A 37 -46.72 -52.39 2.03
N MET A 38 -46.34 -52.15 3.29
CA MET A 38 -45.44 -51.07 3.70
C MET A 38 -43.96 -51.50 3.76
N CYS A 39 -43.66 -52.80 3.59
CA CYS A 39 -42.29 -53.33 3.59
C CYS A 39 -41.35 -52.63 2.59
N PRO A 40 -41.75 -52.31 1.35
CA PRO A 40 -40.89 -51.58 0.40
C PRO A 40 -40.49 -50.19 0.92
N LEU A 41 -41.40 -49.51 1.62
CA LEU A 41 -41.17 -48.17 2.17
C LEU A 41 -40.20 -48.19 3.35
N ASN A 42 -40.24 -49.26 4.16
CA ASN A 42 -39.30 -49.45 5.26
C ASN A 42 -37.84 -49.56 4.77
N ALA A 43 -37.62 -50.14 3.58
CA ALA A 43 -36.30 -50.26 2.98
C ALA A 43 -35.70 -48.92 2.52
N VAL A 44 -36.55 -47.91 2.26
CA VAL A 44 -36.15 -46.59 1.76
C VAL A 44 -36.39 -45.46 2.77
N GLN A 45 -36.83 -45.75 4.00
CA GLN A 45 -37.29 -44.73 4.95
C GLN A 45 -36.22 -43.69 5.35
N ASP A 46 -34.94 -44.05 5.27
CA ASP A 46 -33.82 -43.15 5.61
C ASP A 46 -33.31 -42.37 4.39
N TYR A 47 -33.90 -42.58 3.20
CA TYR A 47 -33.52 -41.86 1.99
C TYR A 47 -34.00 -40.40 2.11
N SER A 48 -33.33 -39.51 1.38
CA SER A 48 -33.80 -38.14 1.13
C SER A 48 -33.99 -37.98 -0.36
N CYS A 49 -34.96 -37.18 -0.79
CA CYS A 49 -35.17 -37.03 -2.23
C CYS A 49 -34.01 -36.22 -2.86
N THR A 50 -33.24 -36.88 -3.72
CA THR A 50 -32.10 -36.33 -4.45
C THR A 50 -32.13 -36.84 -5.88
N SER A 51 -31.45 -36.17 -6.80
CA SER A 51 -31.38 -36.61 -8.21
C SER A 51 -30.92 -38.07 -8.38
N ASN A 52 -30.15 -38.60 -7.43
CA ASN A 52 -29.52 -39.93 -7.58
C ASN A 52 -30.44 -41.08 -7.14
N ASN A 53 -31.56 -40.80 -6.49
CA ASN A 53 -32.45 -41.84 -5.96
C ASN A 53 -33.93 -41.62 -6.31
N VAL A 54 -34.23 -40.67 -7.21
CA VAL A 54 -35.62 -40.40 -7.61
C VAL A 54 -36.27 -41.66 -8.17
N ASP A 55 -35.58 -42.44 -9.02
CA ASP A 55 -36.13 -43.66 -9.62
C ASP A 55 -36.42 -44.76 -8.61
N THR A 56 -35.52 -44.96 -7.63
CA THR A 56 -35.74 -45.91 -6.53
C THR A 56 -36.94 -45.50 -5.68
N LEU A 57 -37.08 -44.19 -5.42
CA LEU A 57 -38.23 -43.65 -4.68
C LEU A 57 -39.52 -43.74 -5.50
N ASP A 58 -39.45 -43.62 -6.82
CA ASP A 58 -40.60 -43.78 -7.69
C ASP A 58 -41.14 -45.20 -7.68
N ALA A 59 -40.25 -46.18 -7.80
CA ALA A 59 -40.61 -47.59 -7.73
C ALA A 59 -41.21 -47.97 -6.36
N ALA A 60 -40.64 -47.45 -5.27
CA ALA A 60 -41.10 -47.78 -3.91
C ALA A 60 -42.30 -46.93 -3.46
N VAL A 61 -42.15 -45.61 -3.43
CA VAL A 61 -43.15 -44.65 -2.92
C VAL A 61 -44.25 -44.42 -3.95
N GLY A 62 -43.87 -44.17 -5.21
CA GLY A 62 -44.83 -43.95 -6.30
C GLY A 62 -45.75 -45.15 -6.50
N GLY A 63 -45.16 -46.32 -6.73
CA GLY A 63 -45.90 -47.57 -6.91
C GLY A 63 -46.81 -47.92 -5.72
N TRP A 64 -46.38 -47.62 -4.49
CA TRP A 64 -47.21 -47.83 -3.31
C TRP A 64 -48.40 -46.87 -3.24
N ILE A 65 -48.17 -45.57 -3.49
CA ILE A 65 -49.24 -44.57 -3.49
C ILE A 65 -50.26 -44.85 -4.59
N GLU A 66 -49.83 -45.29 -5.78
CA GLU A 66 -50.72 -45.68 -6.87
C GLU A 66 -51.59 -46.89 -6.50
N SER A 67 -51.02 -47.87 -5.80
CA SER A 67 -51.71 -49.10 -5.42
C SER A 67 -52.71 -48.90 -4.28
N HIS A 68 -52.43 -47.99 -3.33
CA HIS A 68 -53.18 -47.88 -2.07
C HIS A 68 -53.88 -46.53 -1.85
N GLY A 69 -53.50 -45.48 -2.58
CA GLY A 69 -54.05 -44.14 -2.48
C GLY A 69 -53.67 -43.36 -1.21
N THR A 70 -54.05 -42.08 -1.17
CA THR A 70 -53.82 -41.18 -0.02
C THR A 70 -54.55 -41.59 1.28
N PRO A 71 -55.73 -42.26 1.29
CA PRO A 71 -56.40 -42.66 2.54
C PRO A 71 -55.59 -43.64 3.39
N ARG A 72 -54.57 -44.32 2.82
CA ARG A 72 -53.71 -45.26 3.54
C ARG A 72 -52.57 -44.57 4.31
N LEU A 73 -52.29 -43.29 4.01
CA LEU A 73 -51.17 -42.54 4.59
C LEU A 73 -51.22 -42.38 6.13
N PRO A 74 -52.38 -42.17 6.80
CA PRO A 74 -52.43 -42.11 8.26
C PRO A 74 -51.89 -43.38 8.93
N LEU A 75 -52.25 -44.55 8.39
CA LEU A 75 -51.74 -45.81 8.93
C LEU A 75 -50.23 -45.94 8.66
N LEU A 76 -49.79 -45.56 7.46
CA LEU A 76 -48.37 -45.57 7.13
C LEU A 76 -47.55 -44.73 8.12
N PHE A 77 -48.00 -43.51 8.43
CA PHE A 77 -47.28 -42.65 9.37
C PHE A 77 -47.40 -43.11 10.84
N THR A 78 -48.42 -43.90 11.17
CA THR A 78 -48.54 -44.53 12.49
C THR A 78 -47.55 -45.67 12.64
N VAL A 79 -47.40 -46.52 11.62
CA VAL A 79 -46.52 -47.70 11.67
C VAL A 79 -45.05 -47.32 11.39
N LEU A 80 -44.82 -46.42 10.44
CA LEU A 80 -43.49 -45.98 9.99
C LEU A 80 -43.36 -44.45 10.03
N PRO A 81 -43.26 -43.81 11.21
CA PRO A 81 -43.27 -42.35 11.34
C PRO A 81 -42.22 -41.62 10.50
N LYS A 82 -41.05 -42.22 10.29
CA LYS A 82 -39.96 -41.65 9.48
C LYS A 82 -40.32 -41.47 8.01
N THR A 83 -41.24 -42.29 7.48
CA THR A 83 -41.66 -42.22 6.08
C THR A 83 -42.43 -40.94 5.76
N ARG A 84 -42.91 -40.20 6.78
CA ARG A 84 -43.61 -38.93 6.60
C ARG A 84 -42.75 -37.90 5.84
N ARG A 85 -41.48 -37.74 6.22
CA ARG A 85 -40.52 -36.88 5.51
C ARG A 85 -40.36 -37.35 4.07
N LEU A 86 -40.11 -38.65 3.89
CA LEU A 86 -39.85 -39.27 2.61
C LEU A 86 -41.00 -39.07 1.62
N VAL A 87 -42.23 -39.36 2.05
CA VAL A 87 -43.44 -39.21 1.23
C VAL A 87 -43.67 -37.76 0.87
N ALA A 88 -43.45 -36.82 1.80
CA ALA A 88 -43.60 -35.39 1.52
C ALA A 88 -42.57 -34.89 0.50
N GLU A 89 -41.30 -35.27 0.66
CA GLU A 89 -40.23 -34.90 -0.29
C GLU A 89 -40.46 -35.54 -1.66
N TYR A 90 -40.82 -36.82 -1.72
CA TYR A 90 -41.17 -37.49 -2.97
C TYR A 90 -42.36 -36.80 -3.67
N ALA A 91 -43.42 -36.49 -2.92
CA ALA A 91 -44.60 -35.82 -3.47
C ALA A 91 -44.26 -34.43 -4.04
N ALA A 92 -43.40 -33.68 -3.36
CA ALA A 92 -42.88 -32.42 -3.88
C ALA A 92 -42.06 -32.63 -5.16
N CYS A 93 -41.15 -33.62 -5.17
CA CYS A 93 -40.27 -33.92 -6.31
C CYS A 93 -41.01 -34.41 -7.56
N ARG A 94 -42.16 -35.07 -7.41
CA ARG A 94 -42.96 -35.60 -8.53
C ARG A 94 -44.21 -34.76 -8.85
N GLY A 95 -44.38 -33.61 -8.21
CA GLY A 95 -45.54 -32.77 -8.46
C GLY A 95 -46.87 -33.36 -7.98
N ARG A 96 -46.86 -34.29 -7.01
CA ARG A 96 -48.05 -34.97 -6.45
C ARG A 96 -48.81 -34.07 -5.48
N VAL A 97 -49.50 -33.07 -6.03
CA VAL A 97 -50.28 -32.08 -5.28
C VAL A 97 -51.39 -32.74 -4.45
N ASP A 98 -51.93 -33.87 -4.89
CA ASP A 98 -52.91 -34.67 -4.13
C ASP A 98 -52.37 -35.13 -2.77
N VAL A 99 -51.13 -35.62 -2.75
CA VAL A 99 -50.44 -36.08 -1.53
C VAL A 99 -50.03 -34.88 -0.66
N LEU A 100 -49.53 -33.80 -1.27
CA LEU A 100 -49.17 -32.58 -0.53
C LEU A 100 -50.41 -31.91 0.10
N ALA A 101 -51.54 -31.89 -0.60
CA ALA A 101 -52.82 -31.40 -0.08
C ALA A 101 -53.28 -32.23 1.10
N PHE A 102 -53.22 -33.56 0.99
CA PHE A 102 -53.53 -34.45 2.10
C PHE A 102 -52.68 -34.14 3.35
N LEU A 103 -51.36 -34.01 3.17
CA LEU A 103 -50.43 -33.71 4.27
C LEU A 103 -50.68 -32.32 4.88
N HIS A 104 -51.07 -31.34 4.07
CA HIS A 104 -51.44 -30.01 4.56
C HIS A 104 -52.74 -30.02 5.36
N THR A 105 -53.79 -30.71 4.87
CA THR A 105 -55.08 -30.83 5.58
C THR A 105 -54.94 -31.50 6.95
N ASN A 106 -53.98 -32.42 7.10
CA ASN A 106 -53.65 -33.06 8.36
C ASN A 106 -52.62 -32.26 9.21
N ASN A 107 -52.33 -31.01 8.85
CA ASN A 107 -51.42 -30.08 9.53
C ASN A 107 -49.95 -30.55 9.69
N ASP A 108 -49.49 -31.46 8.84
CA ASP A 108 -48.18 -32.10 8.99
C ASP A 108 -47.06 -31.45 8.15
N LEU A 109 -47.42 -30.63 7.16
CA LEU A 109 -46.48 -30.23 6.09
C LEU A 109 -45.16 -29.58 6.57
N PRO A 110 -45.15 -28.57 7.47
CA PRO A 110 -43.91 -27.98 7.98
C PRO A 110 -43.09 -28.92 8.87
N ALA A 111 -43.75 -29.91 9.51
CA ALA A 111 -43.10 -30.91 10.33
C ALA A 111 -42.47 -32.04 9.50
N CYS A 112 -42.98 -32.28 8.28
CA CYS A 112 -42.47 -33.32 7.39
C CYS A 112 -41.03 -33.05 6.94
N SER A 113 -40.78 -31.87 6.36
CA SER A 113 -39.46 -31.48 5.84
C SER A 113 -39.38 -29.97 5.73
N GLN A 114 -38.16 -29.42 5.84
CA GLN A 114 -37.86 -28.00 5.59
C GLN A 114 -37.43 -27.74 4.13
N ARG A 115 -37.35 -28.80 3.31
CA ARG A 115 -36.76 -28.77 1.97
C ARG A 115 -37.77 -29.02 0.86
N LEU A 116 -39.07 -28.95 1.14
CA LEU A 116 -40.10 -29.31 0.16
C LEU A 116 -40.03 -28.44 -1.10
N LEU A 117 -39.84 -27.13 -0.94
CA LEU A 117 -39.62 -26.23 -2.08
C LEU A 117 -38.32 -26.58 -2.85
N GLU A 118 -37.21 -26.84 -2.15
CA GLU A 118 -35.94 -27.19 -2.80
C GLU A 118 -36.04 -28.48 -3.61
N VAL A 119 -36.83 -29.43 -3.12
CA VAL A 119 -37.03 -30.75 -3.72
C VAL A 119 -38.00 -30.67 -4.91
N ALA A 120 -39.03 -29.83 -4.83
CA ALA A 120 -39.96 -29.59 -5.94
C ALA A 120 -39.25 -29.07 -7.19
N VAL A 121 -38.20 -28.27 -7.00
CA VAL A 121 -37.41 -27.68 -8.11
C VAL A 121 -36.25 -28.56 -8.58
N LEU A 122 -36.07 -29.76 -8.02
CA LEU A 122 -35.00 -30.66 -8.48
C LEU A 122 -35.19 -30.98 -9.98
N GLU A 123 -36.26 -31.65 -10.35
CA GLU A 123 -36.46 -32.07 -11.75
C GLU A 123 -36.87 -30.91 -12.68
N GLY A 124 -37.24 -29.75 -12.12
CA GLY A 124 -37.52 -28.52 -12.88
C GLY A 124 -38.89 -28.44 -13.56
N GLU A 125 -39.65 -29.52 -13.56
CA GLU A 125 -40.95 -29.62 -14.23
C GLU A 125 -42.15 -29.48 -13.28
N ASN A 126 -41.93 -29.55 -11.96
CA ASN A 126 -43.02 -29.65 -10.98
C ASN A 126 -43.57 -28.30 -10.52
N MET A 127 -43.94 -27.44 -11.48
CA MET A 127 -44.54 -26.13 -11.19
C MET A 127 -45.77 -26.23 -10.30
N ALA A 128 -46.60 -27.27 -10.49
CA ALA A 128 -47.81 -27.49 -9.70
C ALA A 128 -47.52 -27.68 -8.19
N ALA A 129 -46.43 -28.37 -7.83
CA ALA A 129 -46.04 -28.50 -6.42
C ALA A 129 -45.54 -27.17 -5.86
N VAL A 130 -44.74 -26.40 -6.62
CA VAL A 130 -44.26 -25.09 -6.17
C VAL A 130 -45.42 -24.11 -5.95
N GLU A 131 -46.38 -24.06 -6.87
CA GLU A 131 -47.58 -23.23 -6.77
C GLU A 131 -48.42 -23.63 -5.56
N PHE A 132 -48.68 -24.93 -5.38
CA PHE A 132 -49.41 -25.43 -4.21
C PHE A 132 -48.70 -25.06 -2.90
N LEU A 133 -47.40 -25.35 -2.79
CA LEU A 133 -46.60 -25.06 -1.60
C LEU A 133 -46.61 -23.55 -1.27
N SER A 134 -46.54 -22.69 -2.29
CA SER A 134 -46.71 -21.26 -2.10
C SER A 134 -48.12 -20.90 -1.63
N GLN A 135 -49.17 -21.48 -2.24
CA GLN A 135 -50.56 -21.17 -1.94
C GLN A 135 -50.91 -21.48 -0.48
N VAL A 136 -50.38 -22.58 0.05
CA VAL A 136 -50.55 -22.96 1.47
C VAL A 136 -49.61 -22.23 2.43
N GLY A 137 -48.84 -21.25 1.94
CA GLY A 137 -47.98 -20.40 2.76
C GLY A 137 -46.70 -21.09 3.25
N TYR A 138 -46.24 -22.15 2.60
CA TYR A 138 -44.98 -22.81 2.95
C TYR A 138 -43.78 -21.92 2.55
N ARG A 139 -43.06 -21.38 3.55
CA ARG A 139 -41.97 -20.38 3.36
C ARG A 139 -40.57 -20.91 3.67
N LEU A 140 -40.42 -22.18 3.99
CA LEU A 140 -39.12 -22.74 4.37
C LEU A 140 -38.22 -22.91 3.14
N SER A 141 -36.97 -22.50 3.28
CA SER A 141 -35.92 -22.65 2.27
C SER A 141 -36.19 -21.96 0.91
N VAL A 142 -36.99 -20.89 0.88
CA VAL A 142 -37.32 -20.15 -0.36
C VAL A 142 -36.05 -19.62 -1.04
N THR A 143 -35.12 -19.04 -0.29
CA THR A 143 -33.88 -18.48 -0.83
C THR A 143 -32.96 -19.57 -1.40
N GLN A 144 -32.79 -20.70 -0.68
CA GLN A 144 -32.04 -21.85 -1.18
C GLN A 144 -32.70 -22.46 -2.43
N THR A 145 -34.03 -22.54 -2.45
CA THR A 145 -34.80 -23.03 -3.60
C THR A 145 -34.57 -22.15 -4.82
N ALA A 146 -34.69 -20.84 -4.65
CA ALA A 146 -34.51 -19.88 -5.73
C ALA A 146 -33.07 -19.90 -6.29
N PHE A 147 -32.08 -20.11 -5.41
CA PHE A 147 -30.68 -20.31 -5.79
C PHE A 147 -30.44 -21.61 -6.57
N ARG A 148 -31.10 -22.71 -6.17
CA ARG A 148 -31.03 -23.98 -6.94
C ARG A 148 -31.69 -23.82 -8.31
N ALA A 149 -32.86 -23.20 -8.37
CA ALA A 149 -33.57 -22.92 -9.60
C ALA A 149 -32.74 -22.05 -10.55
N SER A 150 -32.09 -20.99 -10.03
CA SER A 150 -31.21 -20.12 -10.83
C SER A 150 -29.98 -20.87 -11.35
N SER A 151 -29.36 -21.72 -10.52
CA SER A 151 -28.23 -22.57 -10.90
C SER A 151 -28.58 -23.56 -12.01
N ARG A 152 -29.82 -24.06 -12.01
CA ARG A 152 -30.35 -24.99 -13.03
C ARG A 152 -31.01 -24.29 -14.22
N ARG A 153 -30.96 -22.95 -14.29
CA ARG A 153 -31.60 -22.13 -15.33
C ARG A 153 -33.11 -22.37 -15.46
N GLN A 154 -33.77 -22.70 -14.35
CA GLN A 154 -35.21 -22.93 -14.27
C GLN A 154 -35.95 -21.60 -14.06
N TRP A 155 -35.90 -20.73 -15.07
CA TRP A 155 -36.48 -19.39 -15.00
C TRP A 155 -38.00 -19.36 -14.74
N PRO A 156 -38.83 -20.29 -15.24
CA PRO A 156 -40.26 -20.33 -14.92
C PRO A 156 -40.54 -20.55 -13.43
N VAL A 157 -39.82 -21.50 -12.82
CA VAL A 157 -39.88 -21.77 -11.37
C VAL A 157 -39.52 -20.51 -10.60
N LEU A 158 -38.43 -19.85 -11.00
CA LEU A 158 -37.98 -18.65 -10.34
C LEU A 158 -39.00 -17.50 -10.47
N GLY A 159 -39.61 -17.32 -11.63
CA GLY A 159 -40.71 -16.38 -11.84
C GLY A 159 -41.94 -16.69 -10.98
N CYS A 160 -42.26 -17.98 -10.76
CA CYS A 160 -43.29 -18.36 -9.79
C CYS A 160 -42.90 -17.95 -8.37
N LEU A 161 -41.70 -18.31 -7.91
CA LEU A 161 -41.21 -17.96 -6.57
C LEU A 161 -41.28 -16.43 -6.34
N LEU A 162 -40.86 -15.60 -7.31
CA LEU A 162 -40.91 -14.14 -7.20
C LEU A 162 -42.33 -13.58 -7.04
N ARG A 163 -43.33 -14.18 -7.72
CA ARG A 163 -44.74 -13.77 -7.57
C ARG A 163 -45.34 -14.19 -6.22
N CYS A 164 -44.79 -15.26 -5.65
CA CYS A 164 -45.32 -15.97 -4.50
C CYS A 164 -44.76 -15.48 -3.16
N PHE A 165 -43.54 -14.94 -3.13
CA PHE A 165 -42.83 -14.60 -1.90
C PHE A 165 -42.39 -13.12 -1.88
N PRO A 166 -42.23 -12.54 -0.68
CA PRO A 166 -42.06 -11.10 -0.52
C PRO A 166 -40.69 -10.61 -1.05
N ALA A 167 -40.67 -9.33 -1.46
CA ALA A 167 -39.59 -8.72 -2.22
C ALA A 167 -38.22 -8.73 -1.51
N GLU A 168 -38.22 -8.67 -0.18
CA GLU A 168 -37.03 -8.52 0.66
C GLU A 168 -36.09 -9.72 0.55
N LEU A 169 -36.61 -10.88 0.13
CA LEU A 169 -35.82 -12.12 0.02
C LEU A 169 -34.94 -12.15 -1.24
N TRP A 170 -35.18 -11.28 -2.22
CA TRP A 170 -34.59 -11.41 -3.56
C TRP A 170 -33.30 -10.65 -3.78
N SER A 171 -33.01 -9.62 -2.97
CA SER A 171 -31.79 -8.81 -3.13
C SER A 171 -30.52 -9.66 -3.12
N SER A 172 -30.42 -10.58 -2.17
CA SER A 172 -29.30 -11.53 -2.03
C SER A 172 -29.19 -12.49 -3.23
N LEU A 173 -30.33 -12.92 -3.78
CA LEU A 173 -30.38 -13.83 -4.91
C LEU A 173 -29.93 -13.15 -6.20
N VAL A 174 -30.43 -11.94 -6.49
CA VAL A 174 -30.05 -11.19 -7.69
C VAL A 174 -28.55 -10.91 -7.67
N ALA A 175 -27.99 -10.54 -6.52
CA ALA A 175 -26.55 -10.37 -6.33
C ALA A 175 -25.76 -11.66 -6.59
N ASP A 176 -26.26 -12.82 -6.15
CA ASP A 176 -25.60 -14.11 -6.42
C ASP A 176 -25.67 -14.53 -7.89
N VAL A 177 -26.81 -14.31 -8.56
CA VAL A 177 -26.95 -14.58 -10.00
C VAL A 177 -26.01 -13.69 -10.82
N ALA A 178 -25.83 -12.44 -10.41
CA ALA A 178 -24.83 -11.53 -10.99
C ALA A 178 -23.40 -12.05 -10.74
N ARG A 179 -23.09 -12.51 -9.52
CA ARG A 179 -21.80 -13.12 -9.15
C ARG A 179 -21.44 -14.36 -9.97
N ARG A 180 -22.44 -15.10 -10.44
CA ARG A 180 -22.24 -16.30 -11.28
C ARG A 180 -22.10 -16.00 -12.76
N GLY A 181 -22.30 -14.75 -13.18
CA GLY A 181 -22.23 -14.35 -14.58
C GLY A 181 -23.43 -14.80 -15.43
N CYS A 182 -24.57 -15.16 -14.82
CA CYS A 182 -25.76 -15.64 -15.50
C CYS A 182 -26.63 -14.47 -16.03
N LEU A 183 -26.28 -13.92 -17.20
CA LEU A 183 -26.95 -12.74 -17.77
C LEU A 183 -28.46 -12.95 -17.99
N GLU A 184 -28.88 -14.06 -18.61
CA GLU A 184 -30.28 -14.34 -18.93
C GLU A 184 -31.12 -14.49 -17.64
N GLY A 185 -30.53 -15.10 -16.62
CA GLY A 185 -31.13 -15.24 -15.31
C GLY A 185 -31.33 -13.91 -14.61
N LEU A 186 -30.32 -13.05 -14.67
CA LEU A 186 -30.37 -11.72 -14.08
C LEU A 186 -31.41 -10.83 -14.79
N GLN A 187 -31.46 -10.89 -16.13
CA GLN A 187 -32.47 -10.19 -16.93
C GLN A 187 -33.89 -10.65 -16.58
N SER A 188 -34.10 -11.98 -16.51
CA SER A 188 -35.40 -12.57 -16.16
C SER A 188 -35.82 -12.20 -14.75
N LEU A 189 -34.89 -12.25 -13.79
CA LEU A 189 -35.11 -11.88 -12.39
C LEU A 189 -35.54 -10.42 -12.24
N LEU A 190 -34.80 -9.49 -12.85
CA LEU A 190 -35.09 -8.06 -12.74
C LEU A 190 -36.36 -7.65 -13.51
N ALA A 191 -36.76 -8.42 -14.51
CA ALA A 191 -38.04 -8.22 -15.19
C ALA A 191 -39.24 -8.71 -14.36
N ALA A 192 -39.09 -9.89 -13.71
CA ALA A 192 -40.16 -10.49 -12.92
C ALA A 192 -40.29 -9.89 -11.51
N TRP A 193 -39.21 -9.31 -10.98
CA TRP A 193 -39.20 -8.58 -9.72
C TRP A 193 -38.66 -7.17 -9.95
N PRO A 194 -39.52 -6.20 -10.30
CA PRO A 194 -39.10 -4.80 -10.42
C PRO A 194 -38.88 -4.24 -9.01
N PRO A 195 -37.62 -3.99 -8.58
CA PRO A 195 -37.37 -3.39 -7.27
C PRO A 195 -38.03 -2.00 -7.19
N THR A 196 -38.40 -1.61 -5.98
CA THR A 196 -38.85 -0.23 -5.70
C THR A 196 -37.80 0.76 -6.19
N PRO A 197 -38.18 1.99 -6.55
CA PRO A 197 -37.23 3.00 -7.04
C PRO A 197 -35.98 3.12 -6.14
N ASP A 198 -36.18 3.15 -4.82
CA ASP A 198 -35.10 3.25 -3.83
C ASP A 198 -34.19 2.02 -3.80
N MET A 199 -34.77 0.81 -3.90
CA MET A 199 -33.99 -0.43 -3.93
C MET A 199 -33.28 -0.64 -5.27
N ARG A 200 -33.80 -0.07 -6.36
CA ARG A 200 -33.31 -0.35 -7.72
C ARG A 200 -31.86 0.06 -7.91
N SER A 201 -31.50 1.28 -7.49
CA SER A 201 -30.10 1.75 -7.61
C SER A 201 -29.17 0.89 -6.74
N HIS A 202 -29.57 0.63 -5.47
CA HIS A 202 -28.78 -0.22 -4.57
C HIS A 202 -28.58 -1.64 -5.09
N VAL A 203 -29.65 -2.32 -5.53
CA VAL A 203 -29.57 -3.70 -6.06
C VAL A 203 -28.70 -3.73 -7.31
N ARG A 204 -28.85 -2.76 -8.23
CA ARG A 204 -28.01 -2.69 -9.44
C ARG A 204 -26.54 -2.42 -9.11
N GLN A 205 -26.25 -1.54 -8.15
CA GLN A 205 -24.90 -1.30 -7.66
C GLN A 205 -24.27 -2.58 -7.09
N VAL A 206 -24.97 -3.26 -6.19
CA VAL A 206 -24.49 -4.51 -5.60
C VAL A 206 -24.27 -5.56 -6.69
N CYS A 207 -25.20 -5.71 -7.63
CA CYS A 207 -25.03 -6.63 -8.75
C CYS A 207 -23.85 -6.27 -9.64
N LEU A 208 -23.61 -4.97 -9.88
CA LEU A 208 -22.48 -4.51 -10.68
C LEU A 208 -21.16 -4.89 -9.99
N GLU A 209 -21.05 -4.63 -8.69
CA GLU A 209 -19.88 -5.00 -7.87
C GLU A 209 -19.65 -6.52 -7.84
N GLN A 210 -20.71 -7.31 -7.72
CA GLN A 210 -20.60 -8.77 -7.70
C GLN A 210 -20.26 -9.38 -9.07
N SER A 211 -20.52 -8.68 -10.18
CA SER A 211 -20.35 -9.20 -11.55
C SER A 211 -19.12 -8.70 -12.26
N LEU A 212 -18.19 -8.02 -11.58
CA LEU A 212 -17.03 -7.38 -12.21
C LEU A 212 -16.12 -8.35 -12.98
N ASP A 213 -16.01 -9.60 -12.53
CA ASP A 213 -15.26 -10.67 -13.21
C ASP A 213 -16.02 -11.26 -14.43
N HIS A 214 -17.27 -10.86 -14.65
CA HIS A 214 -18.13 -11.33 -15.72
C HIS A 214 -18.47 -10.19 -16.69
N VAL A 215 -17.55 -9.89 -17.62
CA VAL A 215 -17.62 -8.75 -18.56
C VAL A 215 -18.98 -8.55 -19.23
N LYS A 216 -19.68 -9.63 -19.63
CA LYS A 216 -21.01 -9.53 -20.25
C LYS A 216 -22.07 -8.98 -19.29
N VAL A 217 -22.06 -9.45 -18.04
CA VAL A 217 -23.02 -9.05 -17.01
C VAL A 217 -22.71 -7.65 -16.50
N SER A 218 -21.45 -7.34 -16.21
CA SER A 218 -21.05 -6.01 -15.76
C SER A 218 -21.29 -4.94 -16.83
N ARG A 219 -21.01 -5.23 -18.10
CA ARG A 219 -21.38 -4.37 -19.24
C ARG A 219 -22.88 -4.11 -19.31
N TRP A 220 -23.68 -5.17 -19.25
CA TRP A 220 -25.13 -5.03 -19.31
C TRP A 220 -25.67 -4.22 -18.12
N LEU A 221 -25.20 -4.48 -16.90
CA LEU A 221 -25.58 -3.70 -15.71
C LEU A 221 -25.14 -2.24 -15.79
N ALA A 222 -23.94 -1.96 -16.29
CA ALA A 222 -23.47 -0.59 -16.51
C ALA A 222 -24.33 0.16 -17.53
N GLN A 223 -24.79 -0.51 -18.60
CA GLN A 223 -25.78 0.05 -19.53
C GLN A 223 -27.12 0.36 -18.85
N GLN A 224 -27.58 -0.52 -17.96
CA GLN A 224 -28.81 -0.28 -17.18
C GLN A 224 -28.68 0.85 -16.14
N LEU A 225 -27.45 1.27 -15.83
CA LEU A 225 -27.11 2.36 -14.91
C LEU A 225 -26.74 3.65 -15.64
N GLN A 226 -26.92 3.74 -16.97
CA GLN A 226 -26.70 5.00 -17.68
C GLN A 226 -27.58 6.12 -17.11
N GLY A 227 -26.95 7.24 -16.74
CA GLY A 227 -27.57 8.35 -16.02
C GLY A 227 -27.35 8.31 -14.50
N ASP A 228 -26.89 7.19 -13.95
CA ASP A 228 -26.41 7.05 -12.56
C ASP A 228 -24.87 6.89 -12.57
N ASP A 229 -24.22 7.86 -13.21
CA ASP A 229 -22.76 7.90 -13.43
C ASP A 229 -21.98 7.79 -12.10
N ASP A 230 -22.56 8.28 -11.03
CA ASP A 230 -22.05 8.23 -9.67
C ASP A 230 -21.84 6.80 -9.18
N VAL A 231 -22.82 5.93 -9.41
CA VAL A 231 -22.72 4.51 -9.02
C VAL A 231 -21.62 3.83 -9.82
N ILE A 232 -21.58 4.01 -11.13
CA ILE A 232 -20.58 3.39 -12.02
C ILE A 232 -19.17 3.85 -11.64
N PHE A 233 -18.97 5.16 -11.45
CA PHE A 233 -17.68 5.72 -11.07
C PHE A 233 -17.24 5.24 -9.68
N ASN A 234 -18.14 5.23 -8.69
CA ASN A 234 -17.81 4.74 -7.35
C ASN A 234 -17.44 3.25 -7.35
N THR A 235 -18.11 2.44 -8.17
CA THR A 235 -17.74 1.03 -8.37
C THR A 235 -16.35 0.90 -9.00
N PHE A 236 -16.02 1.71 -10.01
CA PHE A 236 -14.65 1.78 -10.56
C PHE A 236 -13.63 2.17 -9.49
N VAL A 237 -13.91 3.17 -8.66
CA VAL A 237 -13.00 3.61 -7.58
C VAL A 237 -12.73 2.48 -6.56
N ARG A 238 -13.73 1.64 -6.27
CA ARG A 238 -13.55 0.46 -5.42
C ARG A 238 -12.77 -0.65 -6.12
N HIS A 239 -12.89 -0.75 -7.45
CA HIS A 239 -12.35 -1.83 -8.26
C HIS A 239 -11.64 -1.33 -9.54
N PRO A 240 -10.45 -0.70 -9.42
CA PRO A 240 -9.79 0.02 -10.53
C PRO A 240 -9.35 -0.87 -11.70
N LYS A 241 -9.30 -2.19 -11.53
CA LYS A 241 -8.96 -3.14 -12.59
C LYS A 241 -10.00 -3.15 -13.71
N HIS A 242 -11.23 -2.70 -13.44
CA HIS A 242 -12.34 -2.71 -14.40
C HIS A 242 -12.54 -1.32 -15.02
N ILE A 243 -11.48 -0.77 -15.61
CA ILE A 243 -11.50 0.57 -16.21
C ILE A 243 -12.54 0.71 -17.34
N THR A 244 -12.89 -0.40 -18.00
CA THR A 244 -13.93 -0.45 -19.04
C THR A 244 -15.31 -0.02 -18.54
N LEU A 245 -15.55 0.02 -17.23
CA LEU A 245 -16.79 0.59 -16.67
C LEU A 245 -16.96 2.07 -17.02
N LEU A 246 -15.85 2.81 -17.15
CA LEU A 246 -15.87 4.23 -17.45
C LEU A 246 -16.38 4.54 -18.87
N GLU A 247 -16.44 3.55 -19.77
CA GLU A 247 -17.09 3.68 -21.08
C GLU A 247 -18.61 3.93 -20.99
N TYR A 248 -19.22 3.61 -19.84
CA TYR A 248 -20.66 3.78 -19.58
C TYR A 248 -20.98 5.02 -18.76
N VAL A 249 -19.96 5.73 -18.26
CA VAL A 249 -20.13 7.03 -17.61
C VAL A 249 -20.32 8.09 -18.70
N ALA A 250 -21.24 9.05 -18.49
CA ALA A 250 -21.45 10.12 -19.46
C ALA A 250 -20.15 10.85 -19.80
N LYS A 251 -19.96 11.18 -21.08
CA LYS A 251 -18.87 12.08 -21.48
C LYS A 251 -19.08 13.42 -20.81
N GLU A 252 -17.99 14.03 -20.35
CA GLU A 252 -18.02 15.31 -19.63
C GLU A 252 -18.63 15.21 -18.22
N PHE A 253 -18.60 14.01 -17.62
CA PHE A 253 -18.94 13.79 -16.22
C PHE A 253 -18.19 14.73 -15.27
N ILE A 254 -18.94 15.44 -14.42
CA ILE A 254 -18.38 16.40 -13.48
C ILE A 254 -17.82 15.64 -12.28
N LEU A 255 -16.48 15.56 -12.20
CA LEU A 255 -15.79 14.99 -11.06
C LEU A 255 -15.80 15.97 -9.88
N ALA A 256 -16.66 15.71 -8.88
CA ALA A 256 -16.63 16.45 -7.61
C ALA A 256 -15.26 16.36 -6.92
N ASP A 257 -14.89 17.40 -6.16
CA ASP A 257 -13.58 17.55 -5.50
C ASP A 257 -13.14 16.32 -4.69
N GLN A 258 -14.08 15.71 -3.95
CA GLN A 258 -13.80 14.52 -3.15
C GLN A 258 -13.40 13.30 -4.00
N ARG A 259 -14.02 13.15 -5.18
CA ARG A 259 -13.70 12.08 -6.14
C ARG A 259 -12.36 12.32 -6.80
N MET A 260 -12.07 13.58 -7.18
CA MET A 260 -10.76 13.95 -7.70
C MET A 260 -9.66 13.66 -6.67
N THR A 261 -9.89 14.04 -5.41
CA THR A 261 -8.97 13.75 -4.30
C THR A 261 -8.72 12.25 -4.17
N THR A 262 -9.80 11.45 -4.17
CA THR A 262 -9.70 9.98 -4.09
C THR A 262 -8.93 9.41 -5.28
N LEU A 263 -9.16 9.94 -6.48
CA LEU A 263 -8.53 9.49 -7.71
C LEU A 263 -7.02 9.71 -7.67
N VAL A 264 -6.59 10.91 -7.28
CA VAL A 264 -5.16 11.28 -7.16
C VAL A 264 -4.47 10.54 -6.01
N GLN A 265 -5.16 10.27 -4.90
CA GLN A 265 -4.57 9.57 -3.74
C GLN A 265 -4.43 8.07 -3.97
N ARG A 266 -5.38 7.43 -4.67
CA ARG A 266 -5.46 5.97 -4.73
C ARG A 266 -4.90 5.35 -6.00
N PHE A 267 -4.87 6.07 -7.13
CA PHE A 267 -4.57 5.45 -8.43
C PHE A 267 -3.27 5.92 -9.06
N PRO A 268 -2.51 5.00 -9.69
CA PRO A 268 -1.28 5.36 -10.37
C PRO A 268 -1.54 6.31 -11.53
N HIS A 269 -0.51 7.06 -11.92
CA HIS A 269 -0.57 8.04 -13.01
C HIS A 269 -1.25 7.49 -14.28
N ASP A 270 -0.91 6.27 -14.71
CA ASP A 270 -1.45 5.71 -15.96
C ASP A 270 -2.96 5.46 -15.88
N THR A 271 -3.46 5.07 -14.71
CA THR A 271 -4.90 4.89 -14.46
C THR A 271 -5.60 6.24 -14.42
N VAL A 272 -5.02 7.25 -13.75
CA VAL A 272 -5.55 8.62 -13.73
C VAL A 272 -5.65 9.16 -15.16
N ARG A 273 -4.58 9.06 -15.95
CA ARG A 273 -4.57 9.46 -17.35
C ARG A 273 -5.63 8.75 -18.18
N SER A 274 -5.76 7.44 -18.01
CA SER A 274 -6.77 6.64 -18.73
C SER A 274 -8.21 7.05 -18.36
N VAL A 275 -8.46 7.41 -17.09
CA VAL A 275 -9.76 7.98 -16.67
C VAL A 275 -10.03 9.28 -17.41
N PHE A 276 -9.03 10.16 -17.52
CA PHE A 276 -9.18 11.42 -18.23
C PHE A 276 -9.45 11.23 -19.72
N ASP A 277 -8.75 10.29 -20.36
CA ASP A 277 -8.92 9.99 -21.78
C ASP A 277 -10.27 9.33 -22.11
N LEU A 278 -10.85 8.57 -21.18
CA LEU A 278 -12.17 7.95 -21.34
C LEU A 278 -13.32 8.92 -21.06
N LEU A 279 -13.22 9.74 -20.00
CA LEU A 279 -14.31 10.61 -19.55
C LEU A 279 -14.36 11.95 -20.28
N PHE A 280 -13.22 12.46 -20.76
CA PHE A 280 -13.12 13.80 -21.31
C PHE A 280 -12.53 13.81 -22.72
N LYS A 281 -13.23 14.48 -23.64
CA LYS A 281 -12.70 14.75 -24.97
C LYS A 281 -11.48 15.70 -24.87
N PRO A 282 -10.45 15.50 -25.70
CA PRO A 282 -9.32 16.43 -25.79
C PRO A 282 -9.79 17.87 -26.02
N ASP A 283 -9.06 18.83 -25.46
CA ASP A 283 -9.24 20.27 -25.67
C ASP A 283 -10.63 20.84 -25.29
N THR A 284 -11.41 20.11 -24.47
CA THR A 284 -12.68 20.64 -23.97
C THR A 284 -12.49 21.47 -22.70
N PRO A 285 -13.28 22.54 -22.49
CA PRO A 285 -13.24 23.33 -21.25
C PRO A 285 -13.45 22.47 -20.00
N THR A 286 -14.31 21.45 -20.10
CA THR A 286 -14.57 20.50 -19.01
C THR A 286 -13.33 19.67 -18.68
N ARG A 287 -12.57 19.20 -19.68
CA ARG A 287 -11.30 18.49 -19.48
C ARG A 287 -10.28 19.39 -18.79
N ILE A 288 -10.10 20.59 -19.32
CA ILE A 288 -9.15 21.58 -18.76
C ILE A 288 -9.51 21.90 -17.31
N HIS A 289 -10.79 22.08 -16.99
CA HIS A 289 -11.24 22.29 -15.62
C HIS A 289 -10.92 21.10 -14.71
N ALA A 290 -11.23 19.88 -15.16
CA ALA A 290 -10.93 18.65 -14.41
C ALA A 290 -9.41 18.46 -14.20
N GLU A 291 -8.58 18.81 -15.19
CA GLU A 291 -7.12 18.72 -15.13
C GLU A 291 -6.56 19.75 -14.13
N LYS A 292 -7.10 20.98 -14.12
CA LYS A 292 -6.78 21.99 -13.09
C LYS A 292 -7.13 21.51 -11.69
N GLN A 293 -8.32 20.94 -11.52
CA GLN A 293 -8.74 20.35 -10.25
C GLN A 293 -7.81 19.20 -9.84
N CYS A 294 -7.44 18.32 -10.77
CA CYS A 294 -6.49 17.24 -10.53
C CYS A 294 -5.13 17.76 -10.06
N LEU A 295 -4.59 18.79 -10.73
CA LEU A 295 -3.32 19.42 -10.35
C LEU A 295 -3.42 20.07 -8.96
N MET A 296 -4.52 20.76 -8.66
CA MET A 296 -4.76 21.37 -7.36
C MET A 296 -4.84 20.31 -6.26
N GLN A 297 -5.55 19.20 -6.47
CA GLN A 297 -5.63 18.11 -5.49
C GLN A 297 -4.29 17.37 -5.32
N ALA A 298 -3.52 17.19 -6.40
CA ALA A 298 -2.20 16.56 -6.36
C ALA A 298 -1.18 17.41 -5.59
N THR A 299 -1.17 18.73 -5.80
CA THR A 299 -0.29 19.66 -5.09
C THR A 299 -0.70 19.85 -3.62
N ASN A 300 -2.00 19.70 -3.29
CA ASN A 300 -2.50 19.84 -1.92
C ASN A 300 -2.24 18.63 -1.01
N GLN A 301 -1.69 17.51 -1.49
CA GLN A 301 -1.41 16.36 -0.63
C GLN A 301 -0.37 16.66 0.46
N VAL A 302 -0.58 16.12 1.67
CA VAL A 302 0.31 16.34 2.83
C VAL A 302 1.71 15.80 2.56
N SER A 303 1.77 14.63 1.95
CA SER A 303 3.00 13.98 1.51
C SER A 303 2.88 13.68 0.02
N MET A 304 3.72 14.32 -0.79
CA MET A 304 3.73 14.06 -2.21
C MET A 304 4.54 12.81 -2.51
N THR A 305 3.81 11.72 -2.77
CA THR A 305 4.37 10.44 -3.17
C THR A 305 4.95 10.52 -4.60
N LYS A 306 5.79 9.55 -4.97
CA LYS A 306 6.30 9.41 -6.36
C LYS A 306 5.17 9.33 -7.39
N GLN A 307 4.06 8.68 -7.01
CA GLN A 307 2.87 8.56 -7.83
C GLN A 307 2.18 9.91 -8.04
N THR A 308 1.91 10.64 -6.96
CA THR A 308 1.31 11.98 -7.02
C THR A 308 2.19 12.93 -7.82
N TYR A 309 3.52 12.85 -7.63
CA TYR A 309 4.48 13.63 -8.40
C TYR A 309 4.41 13.33 -9.91
N SER A 310 4.25 12.06 -10.29
CA SER A 310 4.11 11.66 -11.69
C SER A 310 2.85 12.24 -12.33
N ILE A 311 1.74 12.35 -11.57
CA ILE A 311 0.50 13.02 -12.00
C ILE A 311 0.76 14.51 -12.22
N VAL A 312 1.41 15.18 -11.26
CA VAL A 312 1.75 16.61 -11.38
C VAL A 312 2.62 16.86 -12.62
N ARG A 313 3.67 16.07 -12.82
CA ARG A 313 4.55 16.18 -13.99
C ARG A 313 3.78 16.02 -15.30
N TRP A 314 2.90 15.02 -15.39
CA TRP A 314 2.08 14.81 -16.58
C TRP A 314 1.21 16.03 -16.91
N LEU A 315 0.49 16.56 -15.91
CA LEU A 315 -0.38 17.73 -16.10
C LEU A 315 0.41 18.98 -16.52
N VAL A 316 1.60 19.18 -15.94
CA VAL A 316 2.47 20.31 -16.26
C VAL A 316 3.00 20.27 -17.69
N PHE A 317 3.41 19.10 -18.19
CA PHE A 317 4.08 19.01 -19.50
C PHE A 317 3.18 18.58 -20.66
N SER A 318 1.98 18.06 -20.40
CA SER A 318 1.18 17.41 -21.44
C SER A 318 -0.21 17.98 -21.68
N SER A 319 -0.82 18.73 -20.74
CA SER A 319 -2.24 19.08 -20.89
C SER A 319 -2.65 20.50 -20.46
N LEU A 320 -2.00 21.11 -19.48
CA LEU A 320 -2.38 22.45 -19.01
C LEU A 320 -1.52 23.57 -19.61
N ASP A 321 -2.13 24.74 -19.80
CA ASP A 321 -1.39 25.96 -20.14
C ASP A 321 -0.47 26.39 -19.00
N VAL A 322 0.68 26.95 -19.34
CA VAL A 322 1.72 27.36 -18.39
C VAL A 322 1.16 28.35 -17.37
N SER A 323 0.27 29.29 -17.77
CA SER A 323 -0.30 30.27 -16.83
C SER A 323 -1.17 29.60 -15.75
N ASP A 324 -1.94 28.59 -16.12
CA ASP A 324 -2.81 27.84 -15.21
C ASP A 324 -1.99 27.01 -14.22
N VAL A 325 -0.93 26.36 -14.71
CA VAL A 325 0.01 25.61 -13.87
C VAL A 325 0.65 26.53 -12.82
N ILE A 326 1.12 27.71 -13.24
CA ILE A 326 1.72 28.70 -12.33
C ILE A 326 0.71 29.17 -11.30
N GLN A 327 -0.50 29.52 -11.74
CA GLN A 327 -1.55 29.99 -10.85
C GLN A 327 -1.83 28.94 -9.76
N ILE A 328 -2.01 27.67 -10.14
CA ILE A 328 -2.31 26.58 -9.20
C ILE A 328 -1.12 26.31 -8.27
N ILE A 329 0.11 26.23 -8.79
CA ILE A 329 1.29 25.95 -7.97
C ILE A 329 1.58 27.11 -7.00
N ARG A 330 1.39 28.37 -7.41
CA ARG A 330 1.61 29.53 -6.53
C ARG A 330 0.51 29.71 -5.49
N THR A 331 -0.74 29.41 -5.85
CA THR A 331 -1.88 29.54 -4.92
C THR A 331 -2.01 28.36 -3.97
N SER A 332 -1.51 27.17 -4.34
CA SER A 332 -1.50 26.02 -3.45
C SER A 332 -0.55 26.28 -2.27
N PRO A 333 -1.01 26.13 -1.01
CA PRO A 333 -0.16 26.25 0.18
C PRO A 333 1.06 25.31 0.15
N ARG A 334 0.97 24.25 -0.67
CA ARG A 334 1.95 23.16 -0.78
C ARG A 334 2.64 23.12 -2.14
N GLY A 335 2.52 24.14 -3.00
CA GLY A 335 3.28 24.21 -4.25
C GLY A 335 4.80 24.11 -4.07
N LYS A 336 5.33 24.56 -2.92
CA LYS A 336 6.74 24.38 -2.53
C LYS A 336 7.15 22.90 -2.39
N ASN A 337 6.19 22.02 -2.06
CA ASN A 337 6.45 20.58 -2.01
C ASN A 337 6.71 20.01 -3.41
N THR A 338 6.17 20.63 -4.47
CA THR A 338 6.42 20.24 -5.87
C THR A 338 7.87 20.43 -6.24
N MET A 339 8.44 21.60 -5.93
CA MET A 339 9.87 21.85 -6.09
C MET A 339 10.69 20.82 -5.29
N ALA A 340 10.31 20.59 -4.03
CA ALA A 340 11.04 19.66 -3.17
C ALA A 340 11.04 18.20 -3.70
N CYS A 341 9.91 17.74 -4.24
CA CYS A 341 9.83 16.40 -4.83
C CYS A 341 10.54 16.32 -6.17
N ALA A 342 10.49 17.36 -7.01
CA ALA A 342 11.25 17.40 -8.25
C ALA A 342 12.76 17.24 -7.97
N ILE A 343 13.25 17.94 -6.94
CA ILE A 343 14.63 17.82 -6.48
C ILE A 343 14.96 16.40 -6.04
N ARG A 344 14.12 15.80 -5.19
CA ARG A 344 14.33 14.42 -4.69
C ARG A 344 14.26 13.35 -5.76
N GLN A 345 13.50 13.58 -6.83
CA GLN A 345 13.38 12.64 -7.97
C GLN A 345 14.45 12.89 -9.04
N MET A 346 15.36 13.85 -8.84
CA MET A 346 16.40 14.26 -9.81
C MET A 346 15.81 14.65 -11.17
N ASP A 347 14.63 15.27 -11.15
CA ASP A 347 13.87 15.63 -12.35
C ASP A 347 14.21 17.06 -12.78
N LEU A 348 15.35 17.18 -13.46
CA LEU A 348 15.92 18.46 -13.88
C LEU A 348 14.94 19.31 -14.71
N ASP A 349 14.18 18.69 -15.61
CA ASP A 349 13.25 19.41 -16.48
C ASP A 349 12.15 20.09 -15.66
N MET A 350 11.59 19.35 -14.69
CA MET A 350 10.54 19.89 -13.82
C MET A 350 11.10 20.95 -12.88
N THR A 351 12.28 20.71 -12.31
CA THR A 351 12.92 21.67 -11.42
C THR A 351 13.24 22.98 -12.13
N ARG A 352 13.81 22.94 -13.35
CA ARG A 352 14.05 24.14 -14.17
C ARG A 352 12.75 24.85 -14.49
N PHE A 353 11.74 24.12 -14.96
CA PHE A 353 10.41 24.69 -15.22
C PHE A 353 9.88 25.45 -13.99
N LEU A 354 9.85 24.82 -12.82
CA LEU A 354 9.35 25.44 -11.59
C LEU A 354 10.18 26.67 -11.18
N HIS A 355 11.50 26.58 -11.30
CA HIS A 355 12.43 27.67 -10.98
C HIS A 355 12.20 28.88 -11.90
N ASP A 356 12.09 28.65 -13.21
CA ASP A 356 11.83 29.69 -14.21
C ASP A 356 10.46 30.34 -14.01
N GLN A 357 9.51 29.59 -13.45
CA GLN A 357 8.22 30.10 -13.01
C GLN A 357 8.25 30.78 -11.63
N GLY A 358 9.42 31.02 -11.05
CA GLY A 358 9.59 31.73 -9.78
C GLY A 358 9.11 30.95 -8.54
N VAL A 359 9.03 29.62 -8.62
CA VAL A 359 8.79 28.80 -7.42
C VAL A 359 10.06 28.77 -6.59
N PRO A 360 10.04 29.19 -5.31
CA PRO A 360 11.25 29.32 -4.52
C PRO A 360 11.90 27.96 -4.27
N VAL A 361 13.19 27.87 -4.56
CA VAL A 361 14.05 26.73 -4.21
C VAL A 361 14.45 26.86 -2.75
N ASN A 362 14.30 25.80 -1.95
CA ASN A 362 14.75 25.79 -0.56
C ASN A 362 16.24 25.42 -0.52
N PRO A 363 17.16 26.34 -0.16
CA PRO A 363 18.60 26.07 -0.18
C PRO A 363 19.01 24.92 0.73
N ARG A 364 18.36 24.76 1.89
CA ARG A 364 18.64 23.65 2.81
C ARG A 364 18.29 22.29 2.21
N LEU A 365 17.24 22.23 1.39
CA LEU A 365 16.90 20.98 0.71
C LEU A 365 17.91 20.66 -0.39
N VAL A 366 18.35 21.67 -1.15
CA VAL A 366 19.41 21.52 -2.15
C VAL A 366 20.70 21.02 -1.48
N GLU A 367 21.08 21.62 -0.35
CA GLU A 367 22.23 21.21 0.47
C GLU A 367 22.11 19.75 0.92
N ILE A 368 20.97 19.35 1.51
CA ILE A 368 20.72 17.96 1.93
C ILE A 368 20.81 17.00 0.75
N GLU A 369 20.11 17.27 -0.34
CA GLU A 369 20.06 16.36 -1.49
C GLU A 369 21.42 16.26 -2.21
N LEU A 370 22.19 17.36 -2.26
CA LEU A 370 23.53 17.36 -2.82
C LEU A 370 24.55 16.67 -1.90
N LEU A 371 24.58 17.01 -0.60
CA LEU A 371 25.66 16.56 0.29
C LEU A 371 25.38 15.23 0.99
N ASP A 372 24.11 14.86 1.20
CA ASP A 372 23.75 13.60 1.85
C ASP A 372 23.62 12.45 0.86
N LYS A 373 23.10 12.69 -0.34
CA LYS A 373 22.77 11.62 -1.29
C LYS A 373 23.78 11.43 -2.40
N VAL A 374 24.48 12.49 -2.81
CA VAL A 374 25.57 12.36 -3.77
C VAL A 374 26.81 11.88 -3.02
N ASN A 375 27.53 10.91 -3.60
CA ASN A 375 28.76 10.44 -2.99
C ASN A 375 29.76 11.61 -2.92
N HIS A 376 30.19 11.97 -1.69
CA HIS A 376 31.07 13.11 -1.45
C HIS A 376 32.41 13.00 -2.20
N ILE A 377 32.91 11.79 -2.49
CA ILE A 377 34.13 11.59 -3.29
C ILE A 377 33.84 11.91 -4.76
N GLU A 378 32.71 11.45 -5.30
CA GLU A 378 32.35 11.73 -6.70
C GLU A 378 32.05 13.22 -6.90
N LEU A 379 31.34 13.85 -5.95
CA LEU A 379 31.09 15.28 -5.96
C LEU A 379 32.40 16.08 -5.86
N ALA A 380 33.32 15.68 -4.97
CA ALA A 380 34.65 16.26 -4.87
C ALA A 380 35.45 16.11 -6.17
N LEU A 381 35.42 14.95 -6.82
CA LEU A 381 36.06 14.72 -8.12
C LEU A 381 35.47 15.67 -9.17
N MET A 382 34.15 15.75 -9.29
CA MET A 382 33.50 16.68 -10.22
C MET A 382 33.93 18.14 -9.98
N LEU A 383 33.93 18.60 -8.73
CA LEU A 383 34.29 19.99 -8.40
C LEU A 383 35.78 20.27 -8.56
N THR A 384 36.65 19.24 -8.57
CA THR A 384 38.11 19.37 -8.63
C THR A 384 38.74 19.12 -9.98
N VAL A 385 38.02 18.47 -10.90
CA VAL A 385 38.51 18.22 -12.26
C VAL A 385 38.61 19.55 -13.00
N ASP A 386 39.83 19.92 -13.38
CA ASP A 386 40.05 20.95 -14.40
C ASP A 386 39.40 20.49 -15.69
N GLU A 387 38.76 21.43 -16.42
CA GLU A 387 38.03 21.17 -17.68
C GLU A 387 38.87 20.37 -18.71
N CYS A 388 40.20 20.30 -18.54
CA CYS A 388 41.14 19.58 -19.38
C CYS A 388 41.37 18.09 -19.05
N ALA A 389 40.90 17.56 -17.91
CA ALA A 389 41.17 16.16 -17.53
C ALA A 389 40.03 15.21 -17.95
N ASN A 390 40.43 14.04 -18.47
CA ASN A 390 39.61 13.06 -19.18
C ASN A 390 38.19 12.83 -18.57
N PRO A 391 37.11 13.32 -19.21
CA PRO A 391 35.73 13.25 -18.68
C PRO A 391 35.20 11.82 -18.52
N GLN A 392 35.92 10.81 -19.03
CA GLN A 392 35.55 9.40 -18.87
C GLN A 392 35.76 8.85 -17.46
N GLN A 393 36.49 9.54 -16.58
CA GLN A 393 36.78 9.04 -15.22
C GLN A 393 35.68 9.34 -14.19
N ILE A 394 34.75 10.24 -14.48
CA ILE A 394 33.65 10.56 -13.55
C ILE A 394 32.48 9.60 -13.81
N SER A 395 32.01 8.94 -12.76
CA SER A 395 30.91 7.97 -12.80
C SER A 395 29.55 8.62 -13.14
N PHE A 396 29.40 9.93 -12.94
CA PHE A 396 28.21 10.67 -13.35
C PHE A 396 28.10 10.72 -14.88
N ARG A 397 27.21 9.90 -15.45
CA ARG A 397 26.88 9.97 -16.88
C ARG A 397 25.55 10.67 -17.12
N GLY A 398 25.55 11.66 -18.01
CA GLY A 398 24.34 12.27 -18.59
C GLY A 398 23.51 13.07 -17.60
N LYS A 399 22.26 12.65 -17.36
CA LYS A 399 21.26 13.42 -16.60
C LYS A 399 21.67 13.74 -15.16
N THR A 400 22.41 12.84 -14.51
CA THR A 400 22.88 13.07 -13.13
C THR A 400 23.89 14.20 -13.05
N GLN A 401 24.76 14.37 -14.06
CA GLN A 401 25.74 15.45 -14.07
C GLN A 401 25.03 16.81 -14.18
N ALA A 402 24.17 16.97 -15.19
CA ALA A 402 23.41 18.22 -15.37
C ALA A 402 22.52 18.55 -14.15
N TRP A 403 22.05 17.52 -13.45
CA TRP A 403 21.32 17.66 -12.19
C TRP A 403 22.20 18.22 -11.07
N VAL A 404 23.39 17.65 -10.87
CA VAL A 404 24.34 18.11 -9.85
C VAL A 404 24.85 19.51 -10.17
N GLU A 405 25.19 19.81 -11.42
CA GLU A 405 25.57 21.15 -11.87
C GLU A 405 24.49 22.19 -11.51
N TRP A 406 23.22 21.86 -11.77
CA TRP A 406 22.12 22.72 -11.37
C TRP A 406 22.05 22.92 -9.85
N LEU A 407 22.20 21.87 -9.04
CA LEU A 407 22.23 22.01 -7.57
C LEU A 407 23.40 22.87 -7.08
N VAL A 408 24.56 22.76 -7.75
CA VAL A 408 25.75 23.57 -7.44
C VAL A 408 25.48 25.05 -7.71
N ASP A 409 24.89 25.38 -8.85
CA ASP A 409 24.51 26.76 -9.18
C ASP A 409 23.54 27.34 -8.14
N GLN A 410 22.56 26.55 -7.69
CA GLN A 410 21.58 26.99 -6.69
C GLN A 410 22.18 27.24 -5.30
N LEU A 411 23.35 26.69 -4.99
CA LEU A 411 24.06 26.93 -3.72
C LEU A 411 25.12 28.03 -3.81
N GLY A 412 25.12 28.83 -4.90
CA GLY A 412 26.11 29.89 -5.09
C GLY A 412 27.37 29.44 -5.83
N GLY A 413 27.28 28.33 -6.58
CA GLY A 413 28.34 27.83 -7.45
C GLY A 413 29.32 26.87 -6.76
N SER A 414 30.34 26.47 -7.51
CA SER A 414 31.31 25.43 -7.11
C SER A 414 32.06 25.78 -5.83
N VAL A 415 32.43 27.05 -5.63
CA VAL A 415 33.18 27.53 -4.46
C VAL A 415 32.39 27.35 -3.18
N ALA A 416 31.13 27.75 -3.16
CA ALA A 416 30.26 27.60 -2.00
C ALA A 416 30.08 26.11 -1.65
N VAL A 417 29.76 25.28 -2.65
CA VAL A 417 29.57 23.83 -2.45
C VAL A 417 30.85 23.16 -1.95
N MET A 418 32.02 23.50 -2.49
CA MET A 418 33.30 22.99 -1.98
C MET A 418 33.49 23.37 -0.51
N GLY A 419 33.14 24.58 -0.10
CA GLY A 419 33.17 25.01 1.31
C GLY A 419 32.32 24.12 2.22
N HIS A 420 31.04 23.89 1.84
CA HIS A 420 30.15 22.99 2.58
C HIS A 420 30.67 21.54 2.61
N LEU A 421 31.19 21.05 1.47
CA LEU A 421 31.72 19.70 1.33
C LEU A 421 32.96 19.49 2.22
N LEU A 422 33.84 20.48 2.30
CA LEU A 422 35.02 20.47 3.17
C LEU A 422 34.62 20.39 4.65
N THR A 423 33.71 21.24 5.09
CA THR A 423 33.17 21.19 6.46
C THR A 423 32.62 19.81 6.79
N ARG A 424 31.82 19.22 5.90
CA ARG A 424 31.25 17.89 6.10
C ARG A 424 32.30 16.78 6.15
N MET A 425 33.27 16.79 5.23
CA MET A 425 34.36 15.81 5.22
C MET A 425 35.23 15.89 6.47
N ALA A 426 35.44 17.10 7.01
CA ALA A 426 36.19 17.32 8.24
C ALA A 426 35.48 16.75 9.49
N CYS A 427 34.15 16.65 9.47
CA CYS A 427 33.35 16.02 10.53
C CYS A 427 33.15 14.50 10.35
N SER A 428 33.66 13.90 9.27
CA SER A 428 33.55 12.46 9.02
C SER A 428 34.48 11.66 9.93
N ASN A 429 34.08 10.43 10.28
CA ASN A 429 34.93 9.48 11.02
C ASN A 429 36.23 9.13 10.28
N SER A 430 36.24 9.25 8.95
CA SER A 430 37.42 9.03 8.12
C SER A 430 37.53 10.13 7.07
N LEU A 431 38.66 10.82 7.05
CA LEU A 431 38.94 11.84 6.03
C LEU A 431 39.24 11.20 4.67
N PRO A 432 38.47 11.54 3.62
CA PRO A 432 38.74 11.08 2.27
C PRO A 432 40.10 11.58 1.76
N THR A 433 40.81 10.76 0.96
CA THR A 433 42.11 11.12 0.38
C THR A 433 42.04 12.30 -0.59
N ILE A 434 40.85 12.62 -1.09
CA ILE A 434 40.61 13.75 -1.97
C ILE A 434 40.53 15.10 -1.23
N PHE A 435 40.36 15.09 0.11
CA PHE A 435 40.20 16.31 0.90
C PHE A 435 41.25 17.39 0.62
N PRO A 436 42.57 17.10 0.60
CA PRO A 436 43.58 18.13 0.32
C PRO A 436 43.42 18.78 -1.05
N LYS A 437 43.04 18.00 -2.08
CA LYS A 437 42.84 18.52 -3.44
C LYS A 437 41.66 19.47 -3.50
N VAL A 438 40.54 19.11 -2.86
CA VAL A 438 39.36 19.98 -2.76
C VAL A 438 39.72 21.27 -2.02
N TYR A 439 40.42 21.15 -0.90
CA TYR A 439 40.80 22.30 -0.08
C TYR A 439 41.71 23.26 -0.84
N THR A 440 42.77 22.76 -1.50
CA THR A 440 43.67 23.59 -2.31
C THR A 440 42.93 24.33 -3.42
N ARG A 441 42.05 23.64 -4.15
CA ARG A 441 41.28 24.27 -5.23
C ARG A 441 40.29 25.30 -4.70
N TRP A 442 39.56 24.97 -3.64
CA TRP A 442 38.64 25.89 -3.00
C TRP A 442 39.35 27.15 -2.51
N MET A 443 40.49 26.99 -1.81
CA MET A 443 41.28 28.11 -1.29
C MET A 443 41.80 29.03 -2.42
N ALA A 444 42.13 28.47 -3.58
CA ALA A 444 42.56 29.24 -4.76
C ALA A 444 41.42 30.02 -5.43
N GLN A 445 40.16 29.62 -5.25
CA GLN A 445 39.01 30.24 -5.91
C GLN A 445 38.20 31.16 -4.99
N VAL A 446 38.23 30.93 -3.68
CA VAL A 446 37.48 31.73 -2.71
C VAL A 446 38.16 33.08 -2.51
N ASN A 447 37.42 34.16 -2.78
CA ASN A 447 37.89 35.54 -2.62
C ASN A 447 37.37 36.19 -1.32
N ASP A 448 36.25 35.69 -0.78
CA ASP A 448 35.65 36.23 0.45
C ASP A 448 36.41 35.73 1.69
N ALA A 449 37.03 36.65 2.43
CA ALA A 449 37.75 36.38 3.66
C ALA A 449 36.86 35.83 4.78
N ASN A 450 35.59 36.25 4.84
CA ASN A 450 34.66 35.76 5.84
C ASN A 450 34.31 34.30 5.58
N GLU A 451 34.08 33.94 4.31
CA GLU A 451 33.83 32.56 3.90
C GLU A 451 35.05 31.67 4.11
N LYS A 452 36.26 32.19 3.84
CA LYS A 452 37.53 31.52 4.18
C LYS A 452 37.58 31.14 5.65
N SER A 453 37.45 32.14 6.51
CA SER A 453 37.49 31.98 7.97
C SER A 453 36.39 31.01 8.44
N ARG A 454 35.15 31.16 7.96
CA ARG A 454 34.01 30.29 8.32
C ARG A 454 34.29 28.82 8.01
N VAL A 455 34.71 28.49 6.79
CA VAL A 455 34.94 27.10 6.37
C VAL A 455 36.16 26.51 7.07
N GLN A 456 37.26 27.26 7.18
CA GLN A 456 38.44 26.84 7.93
C GLN A 456 38.09 26.56 9.39
N MET A 457 37.31 27.43 10.01
CA MET A 457 36.89 27.27 11.39
C MET A 457 36.02 26.05 11.58
N ALA A 458 35.05 25.83 10.70
CA ALA A 458 34.22 24.65 10.73
C ALA A 458 35.03 23.35 10.52
N CYS A 459 36.06 23.37 9.67
CA CYS A 459 36.97 22.23 9.50
C CYS A 459 37.78 21.92 10.76
N VAL A 460 38.23 22.95 11.48
CA VAL A 460 38.93 22.79 12.77
C VAL A 460 37.99 22.25 13.83
N GLN A 461 36.77 22.80 13.95
CA GLN A 461 35.75 22.33 14.89
C GLN A 461 35.31 20.88 14.65
N GLY A 462 35.36 20.40 13.40
CA GLY A 462 35.11 19.00 13.07
C GLY A 462 36.12 18.04 13.73
N GLY A 463 37.29 18.52 14.13
CA GLY A 463 38.23 17.80 15.00
C GLY A 463 39.02 16.67 14.33
N HIS A 464 38.80 16.40 13.03
CA HIS A 464 39.56 15.37 12.34
C HIS A 464 41.02 15.82 12.13
N ALA A 465 41.95 15.20 12.85
CA ALA A 465 43.37 15.55 12.88
C ALA A 465 44.00 15.82 11.50
N LYS A 466 43.80 14.91 10.52
CA LYS A 466 44.35 15.08 9.16
C LYS A 466 43.76 16.25 8.38
N ALA A 467 42.52 16.64 8.67
CA ALA A 467 41.86 17.77 8.02
C ALA A 467 42.48 19.07 8.55
N VAL A 468 42.69 19.15 9.87
CA VAL A 468 43.37 20.27 10.51
C VAL A 468 44.82 20.38 10.06
N ASP A 469 45.57 19.28 10.02
CA ASP A 469 46.95 19.28 9.49
C ASP A 469 46.98 19.80 8.04
N CYS A 470 45.96 19.49 7.25
CA CYS A 470 45.82 19.97 5.87
C CYS A 470 45.50 21.46 5.80
N VAL A 471 44.54 21.93 6.59
CA VAL A 471 44.15 23.35 6.71
C VAL A 471 45.34 24.18 7.15
N VAL A 472 46.03 23.77 8.22
CA VAL A 472 47.18 24.51 8.78
C VAL A 472 48.36 24.56 7.82
N ARG A 473 48.63 23.47 7.07
CA ARG A 473 49.74 23.43 6.11
C ARG A 473 49.48 24.28 4.86
N LEU A 474 48.23 24.43 4.47
CA LEU A 474 47.84 25.07 3.21
C LEU A 474 47.24 26.47 3.40
N ALA A 475 46.86 26.83 4.61
CA ALA A 475 46.60 28.22 4.96
C ALA A 475 47.90 29.00 4.74
N ASP A 476 47.82 30.07 3.95
CA ASP A 476 48.92 31.01 3.80
C ASP A 476 49.25 31.61 5.20
N VAL A 477 50.45 32.17 5.36
CA VAL A 477 51.00 32.66 6.64
C VAL A 477 50.23 33.90 7.19
N SER A 478 48.99 34.14 6.73
CA SER A 478 48.15 35.27 7.11
C SER A 478 47.50 35.09 8.51
N LEU A 479 46.91 36.20 8.98
CA LEU A 479 46.16 36.38 10.25
C LEU A 479 45.16 35.26 10.61
N ASP A 480 44.78 34.40 9.68
CA ASP A 480 43.78 33.37 9.88
C ASP A 480 44.28 32.24 10.81
N LEU A 481 45.58 31.94 10.83
CA LEU A 481 46.13 30.87 11.68
C LEU A 481 46.06 31.19 13.18
N GLN A 482 46.25 32.45 13.57
CA GLN A 482 46.16 32.90 14.96
C GLN A 482 44.71 32.81 15.47
N GLN A 483 43.73 33.19 14.64
CA GLN A 483 42.31 33.03 14.97
C GLN A 483 41.91 31.55 15.10
N LEU A 484 42.36 30.71 14.16
CA LEU A 484 42.13 29.26 14.22
C LEU A 484 42.74 28.63 15.48
N LEU A 485 43.92 29.11 15.90
CA LEU A 485 44.63 28.66 17.09
C LEU A 485 43.86 29.01 18.37
N PHE A 486 43.41 30.26 18.53
CA PHE A 486 42.65 30.67 19.70
C PHE A 486 41.31 29.95 19.80
N HIS A 487 40.62 29.78 18.68
CA HIS A 487 39.38 29.01 18.67
C HIS A 487 39.63 27.52 18.97
N ALA A 488 40.76 26.95 18.54
CA ALA A 488 41.14 25.59 18.90
C ALA A 488 41.43 25.44 20.39
N VAL A 489 42.12 26.41 20.99
CA VAL A 489 42.33 26.48 22.43
C VAL A 489 41.00 26.57 23.18
N GLU A 490 40.09 27.43 22.72
CA GLU A 490 38.81 27.67 23.39
C GLU A 490 37.86 26.46 23.34
N PHE A 491 37.77 25.76 22.20
CA PHE A 491 36.71 24.77 21.97
C PHE A 491 37.15 23.31 21.79
N ASN A 492 38.44 23.04 21.53
CA ASN A 492 38.88 21.72 21.07
C ASN A 492 39.80 20.98 22.05
N SER A 493 40.21 19.77 21.66
CA SER A 493 41.12 18.93 22.45
C SER A 493 42.56 19.47 22.42
N LEU A 494 43.33 19.18 23.48
CA LEU A 494 44.76 19.53 23.59
C LEU A 494 45.55 19.14 22.34
N GLY A 495 45.34 17.93 21.82
CA GLY A 495 46.04 17.44 20.64
C GLY A 495 45.75 18.23 19.37
N LEU A 496 44.61 18.93 19.29
CA LEU A 496 44.30 19.83 18.18
C LEU A 496 45.02 21.17 18.33
N ALA A 497 44.97 21.75 19.53
CA ALA A 497 45.65 23.00 19.86
C ALA A 497 47.15 22.88 19.60
N GLN A 498 47.78 21.78 20.04
CA GLN A 498 49.19 21.46 19.78
C GLN A 498 49.54 21.42 18.29
N ARG A 499 48.69 20.82 17.46
CA ARG A 499 48.92 20.72 16.00
C ARG A 499 48.86 22.07 15.32
N ILE A 500 47.84 22.87 15.66
CA ILE A 500 47.68 24.21 15.08
C ILE A 500 48.80 25.11 15.58
N HIS A 501 49.17 25.06 16.86
CA HIS A 501 50.29 25.81 17.42
C HIS A 501 51.59 25.52 16.68
N LYS A 502 51.94 24.24 16.49
CA LYS A 502 53.15 23.82 15.78
C LYS A 502 53.20 24.31 14.33
N GLY A 503 52.06 24.40 13.66
CA GLY A 503 51.99 24.92 12.29
C GLY A 503 52.01 26.44 12.23
N ALA A 504 51.25 27.11 13.10
CA ALA A 504 51.18 28.57 13.18
C ALA A 504 52.51 29.21 13.57
N THR A 505 53.25 28.57 14.48
CA THR A 505 54.57 29.04 14.95
C THR A 505 55.74 28.62 14.06
N LYS A 506 55.47 27.92 12.95
CA LYS A 506 56.53 27.43 12.07
C LYS A 506 57.18 28.60 11.34
N GLY A 507 58.43 28.90 11.70
CA GLY A 507 59.21 29.99 11.11
C GLY A 507 59.11 31.33 11.86
N MET A 508 58.31 31.39 12.94
CA MET A 508 58.29 32.53 13.86
C MET A 508 59.55 32.55 14.72
N THR A 509 59.99 33.76 15.06
CA THR A 509 61.01 34.02 16.08
C THR A 509 60.53 33.56 17.45
N GLN A 510 61.45 33.34 18.39
CA GLN A 510 61.08 32.91 19.73
C GLN A 510 60.22 33.94 20.47
N GLU A 511 60.43 35.23 20.23
CA GLU A 511 59.63 36.30 20.82
C GLU A 511 58.18 36.27 20.32
N GLU A 512 57.97 36.07 19.01
CA GLU A 512 56.64 35.92 18.42
C GLU A 512 55.91 34.67 18.94
N LYS A 513 56.64 33.56 19.11
CA LYS A 513 56.07 32.34 19.72
C LYS A 513 55.62 32.58 21.15
N ARG A 514 56.43 33.28 21.96
CA ARG A 514 56.09 33.61 23.34
C ARG A 514 54.84 34.49 23.39
N HIS A 515 54.77 35.51 22.53
CA HIS A 515 53.60 36.37 22.45
C HIS A 515 52.31 35.59 22.13
N ILE A 516 52.37 34.65 21.18
CA ILE A 516 51.23 33.78 20.86
C ILE A 516 50.89 32.86 22.05
N ALA A 517 51.88 32.28 22.73
CA ALA A 517 51.67 31.44 23.90
C ALA A 517 50.99 32.21 25.05
N ASP A 518 51.38 33.47 25.29
CA ASP A 518 50.75 34.35 26.28
C ASP A 518 49.26 34.59 25.94
N GLU A 519 48.95 34.88 24.68
CA GLU A 519 47.57 35.05 24.23
C GLU A 519 46.77 33.75 24.33
N MET A 520 47.36 32.61 23.97
CA MET A 520 46.75 31.29 24.16
C MET A 520 46.49 30.99 25.64
N HIS A 521 47.39 31.39 26.54
CA HIS A 521 47.23 31.20 27.98
C HIS A 521 46.03 32.01 28.50
N LEU A 522 45.86 33.24 28.03
CA LEU A 522 44.68 34.07 28.34
C LEU A 522 43.38 33.42 27.86
N VAL A 523 43.34 32.96 26.59
CA VAL A 523 42.15 32.30 26.01
C VAL A 523 41.85 30.97 26.72
N ALA A 524 42.87 30.16 26.97
CA ALA A 524 42.73 28.88 27.68
C ALA A 524 42.24 29.08 29.13
N THR A 525 42.72 30.13 29.80
CA THR A 525 42.28 30.50 31.16
C THR A 525 40.82 30.92 31.15
N ALA A 526 40.43 31.80 30.23
CA ALA A 526 39.05 32.25 30.08
C ALA A 526 38.10 31.09 29.76
N ALA A 527 38.54 30.12 28.95
CA ALA A 527 37.75 28.95 28.56
C ALA A 527 37.82 27.77 29.55
N GLY A 528 38.61 27.87 30.64
CA GLY A 528 38.76 26.82 31.64
C GLY A 528 39.47 25.54 31.13
N ARG A 529 40.41 25.67 30.19
CA ARG A 529 41.05 24.55 29.48
C ARG A 529 42.34 24.11 30.17
N ILE A 530 42.20 23.48 31.34
CA ILE A 530 43.33 23.09 32.23
C ILE A 530 44.44 22.30 31.50
N LYS A 531 44.07 21.34 30.64
CA LYS A 531 45.06 20.52 29.91
C LYS A 531 45.89 21.33 28.91
N VAL A 532 45.29 22.37 28.32
CA VAL A 532 45.99 23.28 27.41
C VAL A 532 46.92 24.19 28.22
N LEU A 533 46.47 24.70 29.38
CA LEU A 533 47.31 25.49 30.29
C LEU A 533 48.52 24.71 30.80
N GLN A 534 48.33 23.44 31.19
CA GLN A 534 49.43 22.57 31.62
C GLN A 534 50.47 22.41 30.51
N TRP A 535 50.00 22.11 29.29
CA TRP A 535 50.89 21.98 28.14
C TRP A 535 51.62 23.29 27.80
N LEU A 536 50.94 24.44 27.84
CA LEU A 536 51.58 25.74 27.59
C LEU A 536 52.64 26.07 28.64
N ALA A 537 52.40 25.74 29.91
CA ALA A 537 53.38 25.91 30.98
C ALA A 537 54.59 24.96 30.83
N GLU A 538 54.35 23.71 30.41
CA GLU A 538 55.42 22.77 30.06
C GLU A 538 56.26 23.27 28.88
N GLU A 539 55.61 23.82 27.85
CA GLU A 539 56.29 24.39 26.69
C GLU A 539 57.14 25.61 27.07
N GLU A 540 56.60 26.52 27.90
CA GLU A 540 57.35 27.68 28.43
C GLU A 540 58.57 27.25 29.25
N GLN A 541 58.44 26.22 30.09
CA GLN A 541 59.56 25.68 30.86
C GLN A 541 60.65 25.06 29.98
N GLU A 542 60.27 24.38 28.89
CA GLU A 542 61.22 23.86 27.90
C GLU A 542 61.95 25.00 27.16
N TYR A 543 61.24 26.10 26.88
CA TYR A 543 61.84 27.31 26.30
C TYR A 543 62.82 28.01 27.25
N GLU A 544 62.52 28.11 28.55
CA GLU A 544 63.43 28.70 29.53
C GLU A 544 64.69 27.84 29.70
N SER A 545 64.53 26.51 29.76
CA SER A 545 65.66 25.59 29.88
C SER A 545 66.60 25.63 28.67
N THR A 546 66.07 25.80 27.45
CA THR A 546 66.91 25.91 26.24
C THR A 546 67.59 27.27 26.12
N ARG A 547 66.98 28.35 26.64
CA ARG A 547 67.59 29.68 26.72
C ARG A 547 68.78 29.71 27.67
N ASP A 548 68.67 29.07 28.83
CA ASP A 548 69.75 29.02 29.80
C ASP A 548 70.97 28.28 29.23
N VAL A 549 70.75 27.17 28.51
CA VAL A 549 71.84 26.44 27.84
C VAL A 549 72.50 27.26 26.72
N ALA A 550 71.72 27.95 25.88
CA ALA A 550 72.27 28.82 24.84
C ALA A 550 73.01 30.05 25.42
N SER A 551 72.58 30.53 26.59
CA SER A 551 73.26 31.63 27.29
C SER A 551 74.57 31.19 27.92
N VAL A 552 74.65 29.94 28.39
CA VAL A 552 75.88 29.32 28.90
C VAL A 552 76.87 29.06 27.76
N ASP A 553 76.43 28.53 26.62
CA ASP A 553 77.27 28.34 25.43
C ASP A 553 77.81 29.68 24.89
N LEU A 554 77.00 30.76 24.89
CA LEU A 554 77.46 32.10 24.51
C LEU A 554 78.44 32.71 25.52
N TYR A 555 78.27 32.41 26.82
CA TYR A 555 79.21 32.83 27.85
C TYR A 555 80.53 32.06 27.76
N GLU A 556 80.50 30.75 27.47
CA GLU A 556 81.71 29.94 27.21
C GLU A 556 82.39 30.33 25.89
N LEU A 557 81.65 30.63 24.82
CA LEU A 557 82.23 31.12 23.56
C LEU A 557 82.86 32.51 23.73
N ASN A 558 82.22 33.43 24.46
CA ASN A 558 82.82 34.72 24.80
C ASN A 558 84.03 34.54 25.73
N SER A 559 83.98 33.62 26.69
CA SER A 559 85.12 33.29 27.55
C SER A 559 86.30 32.67 26.78
N LEU A 560 86.05 31.90 25.72
CA LEU A 560 87.08 31.33 24.83
C LEU A 560 87.60 32.35 23.81
N LEU A 561 86.77 33.31 23.39
CA LEU A 561 87.21 34.46 22.59
C LEU A 561 88.09 35.41 23.41
N ASP A 562 87.74 35.66 24.68
CA ASP A 562 88.54 36.46 25.60
C ASP A 562 89.88 35.76 25.93
N GLN A 563 89.90 34.42 26.11
CA GLN A 563 91.14 33.65 26.31
C GLN A 563 92.06 33.62 25.07
N ASN A 564 91.51 33.61 23.85
CA ASN A 564 92.33 33.69 22.63
C ASN A 564 92.87 35.11 22.36
N TYR A 565 92.23 36.15 22.89
CA TYR A 565 92.77 37.52 22.85
C TYR A 565 94.01 37.65 23.74
N ASP A 566 94.05 36.98 24.90
CA ASP A 566 95.22 36.97 25.79
C ASP A 566 96.42 36.16 25.22
N ASP A 567 96.17 35.14 24.41
CA ASP A 567 97.24 34.35 23.76
C ASP A 567 97.84 35.04 22.51
N LEU A 568 97.08 35.92 21.83
CA LEU A 568 97.60 36.71 20.70
C LEU A 568 98.54 37.84 21.15
N ASP A 569 98.38 38.37 22.36
CA ASP A 569 99.31 39.36 22.93
C ASP A 569 100.66 38.75 23.35
N ASN A 570 100.71 37.43 23.63
CA ASN A 570 101.96 36.74 23.98
C ASN A 570 102.83 36.33 22.77
N LEU A 571 102.34 36.47 21.53
CA LEU A 571 103.08 36.15 20.29
C LEU A 571 103.66 37.39 19.57
N SER A 572 103.55 38.60 20.15
CA SER A 572 104.13 39.83 19.58
C SER A 572 105.42 40.34 20.24
N ASN A 573 106.11 39.48 21.01
CA ASN A 573 107.50 39.71 21.43
C ASN A 573 108.51 39.07 20.45
#